data_AF-A0A2M7A1F8-F1
#
_entry.id   AF-A0A2M7A1F8-F1
#
_cell.length_a   1.000
_cell.length_b   1.000
_cell.length_c   1.000
_cell.angle_alpha   90.00
_cell.angle_beta   90.00
_cell.angle_gamma   90.00
#
_symmetry.space_group_name_H-M   'P 1'
#
loop_
_entity.id
_entity.type
_entity.pdbx_description
1 polymer ?
#
loop_
_entity_poly.entity_id
_entity_poly.type
_entity_poly.pdbx_seq_one_letter_code
_entity_poly.pdbx_strand_id
1 'polypeptide(L)'
;MRARRGLFMIEIRIHGRGGQGAVIGGMLLAKAVFAEGKYVQAFPSFGVERRGAPVEAFVRIDDHIINARYQIYHPDHIIILDPTLMNSSFAFAGLKKNGTILINTKESPDHFKKHPIIKDAVELQLLLQNQYDVVLIATGAHKSSPMNITGEKLTGVISGLSFLCEQSKGKNQKIGKEVIVIGGGNTAIDAARVAKRLGSNVKILYRRTREEMPAFSHAINDAIDEGIDINFLTSPCSIIQKESMVDGLICKRTKLGNADESGRRKPEEIEGSDFELKADTIIYGTGENPEMKIIPSAMQIKDNIIVTTVGGKTSWNNIFAAGDFIKQPKTAVNALSSGKRSAIAIDCFFRKIDFDNIFPKISFESTNYVEMKAYIDYLNQEHKKTPEISVSEKREIVTFNDLNKSYFYEAKPNIQNKLSVSERLVNNPFAEIELECDKKTLAGELARCLHCGRCIDCDNCYIYCPDISIVKLDNRYEIDYTHCKGCGICVTECPRAAMELIEEPTGF
;
A
#
# COMPACT_ATOMS: atom_id res chain seq x y z
N MET A 1 44.59 -21.18 28.22
CA MET A 1 43.18 -21.23 27.76
C MET A 1 43.16 -21.40 26.25
N ARG A 2 42.79 -22.58 25.75
CA ARG A 2 42.69 -22.86 24.30
C ARG A 2 41.37 -22.29 23.76
N ALA A 3 41.45 -21.60 22.64
CA ALA A 3 40.34 -20.93 21.96
C ALA A 3 39.20 -21.90 21.59
N ARG A 4 37.95 -21.46 21.81
CA ARG A 4 36.72 -22.12 21.34
C ARG A 4 36.75 -22.21 19.81
N ARG A 5 36.95 -23.41 19.26
CA ARG A 5 36.65 -23.75 17.86
C ARG A 5 35.50 -24.76 17.85
N GLY A 6 34.36 -24.34 17.29
CA GLY A 6 33.27 -25.23 16.88
C GLY A 6 32.04 -25.25 17.80
N LEU A 7 31.30 -24.14 17.89
CA LEU A 7 29.93 -24.10 18.43
C LEU A 7 28.98 -23.78 17.28
N PHE A 8 28.51 -24.78 16.52
CA PHE A 8 27.44 -24.56 15.56
C PHE A 8 26.55 -25.80 15.42
N MET A 9 25.31 -25.66 15.87
CA MET A 9 24.21 -26.54 15.49
C MET A 9 24.07 -26.52 13.96
N ILE A 10 24.07 -27.71 13.34
CA ILE A 10 23.86 -27.87 11.91
C ILE A 10 22.37 -28.11 11.69
N GLU A 11 21.77 -27.30 10.82
CA GLU A 11 20.36 -27.37 10.47
C GLU A 11 20.19 -27.70 8.98
N ILE A 12 19.45 -28.75 8.66
CA ILE A 12 19.28 -29.27 7.30
C ILE A 12 17.80 -29.30 6.97
N ARG A 13 17.43 -28.74 5.81
CA ARG A 13 16.06 -28.81 5.27
C ARG A 13 16.03 -29.62 3.99
N ILE A 14 15.19 -30.65 3.97
CA ILE A 14 15.03 -31.58 2.86
C ILE A 14 13.69 -31.33 2.20
N HIS A 15 13.71 -31.10 0.88
CA HIS A 15 12.56 -30.91 0.02
C HIS A 15 12.38 -32.14 -0.86
N GLY A 16 11.17 -32.70 -0.88
CA GLY A 16 10.80 -33.78 -1.79
C GLY A 16 9.30 -33.83 -2.02
N ARG A 17 8.82 -34.89 -2.66
CA ARG A 17 7.39 -35.18 -2.81
C ARG A 17 6.98 -36.38 -2.00
N GLY A 18 5.69 -36.46 -1.65
CA GLY A 18 5.10 -37.64 -1.02
C GLY A 18 5.41 -38.91 -1.82
N GLY A 19 6.15 -39.83 -1.22
CA GLY A 19 6.64 -41.07 -1.85
C GLY A 19 8.12 -41.08 -2.25
N GLN A 20 8.84 -39.95 -2.20
CA GLN A 20 10.26 -39.85 -2.59
C GLN A 20 11.24 -40.03 -1.43
N GLY A 21 10.74 -40.27 -0.22
CA GLY A 21 11.59 -40.58 0.93
C GLY A 21 12.25 -39.38 1.62
N ALA A 22 11.78 -38.14 1.43
CA ALA A 22 12.33 -36.96 2.14
C ALA A 22 12.37 -37.14 3.67
N VAL A 23 11.26 -37.62 4.25
CA VAL A 23 11.14 -37.88 5.69
C VAL A 23 12.07 -39.02 6.13
N ILE A 24 12.06 -40.12 5.38
CA ILE A 24 12.89 -41.29 5.68
C ILE A 24 14.38 -40.94 5.57
N GLY A 25 14.78 -40.18 4.55
CA GLY A 25 16.14 -39.69 4.37
C GLY A 25 16.60 -38.82 5.54
N GLY A 26 15.76 -37.90 6.02
CA GLY A 26 16.04 -37.11 7.21
C GLY A 26 16.19 -37.95 8.48
N MET A 27 15.31 -38.93 8.69
CA MET A 27 15.40 -39.87 9.81
C MET A 27 16.63 -40.76 9.75
N LEU A 28 17.01 -41.25 8.57
CA LEU A 28 18.21 -42.06 8.36
C LEU A 28 19.48 -41.25 8.65
N LEU A 29 19.54 -40.01 8.16
CA LEU A 29 20.66 -39.10 8.45
C LEU A 29 20.78 -38.84 9.95
N ALA A 30 19.67 -38.54 10.62
CA ALA A 30 19.67 -38.34 12.07
C ALA A 30 20.12 -39.62 12.82
N LYS A 31 19.64 -40.81 12.43
CA LYS A 31 20.08 -42.07 13.03
C LYS A 31 21.58 -42.32 12.85
N ALA A 32 22.12 -42.05 11.66
CA ALA A 32 23.54 -42.21 11.39
C ALA A 32 24.39 -41.27 12.28
N VAL A 33 24.02 -39.99 12.33
CA VAL A 33 24.74 -38.99 13.11
C VAL A 33 24.58 -39.19 14.62
N PHE A 34 23.43 -39.71 15.06
CA PHE A 34 23.24 -40.14 16.45
C PHE A 34 24.19 -41.27 16.85
N ALA A 35 24.43 -42.24 15.95
CA ALA A 35 25.38 -43.32 16.18
C ALA A 35 26.83 -42.82 16.32
N GLU A 36 27.14 -41.63 15.80
CA GLU A 36 28.43 -40.95 16.00
C GLU A 36 28.51 -40.16 17.32
N GLY A 37 27.49 -40.25 18.19
CA GLY A 37 27.47 -39.64 19.52
C GLY A 37 26.98 -38.19 19.56
N LYS A 38 26.38 -37.69 18.47
CA LYS A 38 25.78 -36.35 18.42
C LYS A 38 24.33 -36.37 18.91
N TYR A 39 23.84 -35.21 19.33
CA TYR A 39 22.42 -34.98 19.57
C TYR A 39 21.74 -34.63 18.25
N VAL A 40 20.60 -35.24 17.98
CA VAL A 40 19.88 -35.05 16.72
C VAL A 40 18.39 -34.85 16.95
N GLN A 41 17.76 -34.13 16.01
CA GLN A 41 16.31 -34.02 15.90
C GLN A 41 15.93 -34.18 14.44
N ALA A 42 15.03 -35.10 14.13
CA ALA A 42 14.46 -35.23 12.78
C ALA A 42 12.94 -35.24 12.84
N PHE A 43 12.30 -34.38 12.04
CA PHE A 43 10.85 -34.27 12.01
C PHE A 43 10.35 -33.76 10.64
N PRO A 44 9.18 -34.23 10.20
CA PRO A 44 8.58 -33.77 8.95
C PRO A 44 7.73 -32.51 9.14
N SER A 45 7.44 -31.82 8.05
CA SER A 45 6.27 -30.95 7.91
C SER A 45 5.47 -31.40 6.69
N PHE A 46 4.19 -31.68 6.94
CA PHE A 46 3.26 -32.11 5.91
C PHE A 46 2.41 -30.92 5.47
N GLY A 47 2.28 -30.74 4.15
CA GLY A 47 1.23 -29.94 3.56
C GLY A 47 -0.06 -30.75 3.44
N VAL A 48 -0.81 -30.53 2.35
CA VAL A 48 -2.01 -31.31 2.05
C VAL A 48 -1.61 -32.77 1.74
N GLU A 49 -2.08 -33.72 2.55
CA GLU A 49 -1.61 -35.10 2.58
C GLU A 49 -2.10 -35.91 1.36
N ARG A 50 -1.41 -35.76 0.21
CA ARG A 50 -1.66 -36.53 -1.03
C ARG A 50 -0.35 -37.00 -1.68
N ARG A 51 -0.37 -38.15 -2.35
CA ARG A 51 0.81 -38.63 -3.12
C ARG A 51 1.26 -37.56 -4.12
N GLY A 52 2.57 -37.32 -4.21
CA GLY A 52 3.14 -36.30 -5.08
C GLY A 52 3.07 -34.85 -4.55
N ALA A 53 2.41 -34.59 -3.41
CA ALA A 53 2.45 -33.27 -2.76
C ALA A 53 3.88 -32.95 -2.28
N PRO A 54 4.29 -31.67 -2.27
CA PRO A 54 5.52 -31.24 -1.63
C PRO A 54 5.55 -31.66 -0.15
N VAL A 55 6.71 -32.16 0.29
CA VAL A 55 6.98 -32.60 1.65
C VAL A 55 8.31 -31.99 2.09
N GLU A 56 8.32 -31.43 3.30
CA GLU A 56 9.53 -30.94 3.93
C GLU A 56 9.93 -31.88 5.08
N ALA A 57 11.23 -32.08 5.25
CA ALA A 57 11.78 -32.73 6.42
C ALA A 57 12.95 -31.91 6.98
N PHE A 58 13.07 -31.90 8.29
CA PHE A 58 14.04 -31.10 9.02
C PHE A 58 14.96 -32.02 9.81
N VAL A 59 16.26 -31.72 9.79
CA VAL A 59 17.26 -32.41 10.61
C VAL A 59 18.12 -31.38 11.32
N ARG A 60 18.23 -31.49 12.64
CA ARG A 60 19.20 -30.75 13.46
C ARG A 60 20.23 -31.69 14.02
N ILE A 61 21.47 -31.22 14.09
CA ILE A 61 22.62 -31.95 14.62
C ILE A 61 23.39 -30.98 15.52
N ASP A 62 23.71 -31.40 16.74
CA ASP A 62 24.51 -30.62 17.69
C ASP A 62 25.38 -31.55 18.56
N ASP A 63 26.43 -30.99 19.15
CA ASP A 63 27.24 -31.61 20.19
C ASP A 63 26.56 -31.59 21.58
N HIS A 64 25.47 -30.83 21.73
CA HIS A 64 24.71 -30.70 22.98
C HIS A 64 23.22 -30.99 22.77
N ILE A 65 22.49 -31.18 23.88
CA ILE A 65 21.04 -31.43 23.85
C ILE A 65 20.32 -30.32 23.08
N ILE A 66 19.55 -30.72 22.06
CA ILE A 66 18.76 -29.81 21.21
C ILE A 66 17.40 -29.56 21.87
N ASN A 67 17.17 -28.33 22.32
CA ASN A 67 15.89 -27.91 22.92
C ASN A 67 14.95 -27.17 21.94
N ALA A 68 15.38 -26.94 20.70
CA ALA A 68 14.59 -26.26 19.68
C ALA A 68 13.42 -27.13 19.18
N ARG A 69 12.20 -26.59 19.14
CA ARG A 69 10.97 -27.31 18.74
C ARG A 69 10.20 -26.68 17.57
N TYR A 70 10.82 -25.77 16.83
CA TYR A 70 10.24 -25.10 15.66
C TYR A 70 10.86 -25.62 14.36
N GLN A 71 10.28 -25.30 13.20
CA GLN A 71 10.81 -25.68 11.88
C GLN A 71 12.17 -25.05 11.58
N ILE A 72 12.95 -25.59 10.64
CA ILE A 72 14.22 -24.98 10.25
C ILE A 72 13.94 -23.90 9.21
N TYR A 73 13.90 -22.66 9.67
CA TYR A 73 13.76 -21.48 8.81
C TYR A 73 15.10 -21.04 8.22
N HIS A 74 16.23 -21.37 8.87
CA HIS A 74 17.57 -20.94 8.48
C HIS A 74 18.55 -22.10 8.32
N PRO A 75 18.39 -22.97 7.30
CA PRO A 75 19.25 -24.14 7.14
C PRO A 75 20.70 -23.78 6.79
N ASP A 76 21.64 -24.56 7.32
CA ASP A 76 23.01 -24.69 6.82
C ASP A 76 23.04 -25.44 5.49
N HIS A 77 22.16 -26.45 5.33
CA HIS A 77 22.14 -27.26 4.13
C HIS A 77 20.71 -27.49 3.63
N ILE A 78 20.54 -27.43 2.32
CA ILE A 78 19.28 -27.74 1.65
C ILE A 78 19.49 -28.94 0.73
N ILE A 79 18.60 -29.93 0.85
CA ILE A 79 18.59 -31.11 -0.01
C ILE A 79 17.30 -31.10 -0.82
N ILE A 80 17.39 -31.18 -2.13
CA ILE A 80 16.24 -31.22 -3.05
C ILE A 80 16.23 -32.57 -3.75
N LEU A 81 15.27 -33.42 -3.40
CA LEU A 81 15.13 -34.75 -3.98
C LEU A 81 14.47 -34.77 -5.36
N ASP A 82 13.62 -33.77 -5.63
CA ASP A 82 12.95 -33.59 -6.91
C ASP A 82 13.26 -32.20 -7.47
N PRO A 83 13.97 -32.11 -8.61
CA PRO A 83 14.39 -30.85 -9.18
C PRO A 83 13.20 -29.96 -9.59
N THR A 84 12.01 -30.52 -9.83
CA THR A 84 10.82 -29.70 -10.13
C THR A 84 10.41 -28.78 -8.97
N LEU A 85 10.84 -29.09 -7.75
CA LEU A 85 10.60 -28.25 -6.56
C LEU A 85 11.51 -27.01 -6.52
N MET A 86 12.56 -26.95 -7.33
CA MET A 86 13.41 -25.75 -7.46
C MET A 86 12.66 -24.55 -8.04
N ASN A 87 11.61 -24.80 -8.82
CA ASN A 87 10.74 -23.76 -9.36
C ASN A 87 9.85 -23.15 -8.27
N SER A 88 9.78 -23.76 -7.08
CA SER A 88 9.22 -23.13 -5.89
C SER A 88 10.32 -22.36 -5.18
N SER A 89 10.19 -21.05 -5.15
CA SER A 89 11.12 -20.13 -4.49
C SER A 89 11.30 -20.39 -2.98
N PHE A 90 10.34 -21.07 -2.35
CA PHE A 90 10.42 -21.52 -0.95
C PHE A 90 11.53 -22.56 -0.71
N ALA A 91 11.94 -23.33 -1.73
CA ALA A 91 12.92 -24.41 -1.56
C ALA A 91 14.24 -23.89 -0.98
N PHE A 92 14.66 -22.68 -1.37
CA PHE A 92 15.94 -22.06 -0.99
C PHE A 92 15.83 -21.04 0.15
N ALA A 93 14.62 -20.72 0.62
CA ALA A 93 14.38 -19.64 1.56
C ALA A 93 15.15 -19.83 2.88
N GLY A 94 15.93 -18.83 3.29
CA GLY A 94 16.64 -18.82 4.57
C GLY A 94 17.97 -19.59 4.60
N LEU A 95 18.45 -20.16 3.49
CA LEU A 95 19.79 -20.77 3.42
C LEU A 95 20.88 -19.79 3.89
N LYS A 96 21.81 -20.24 4.73
CA LYS A 96 22.93 -19.42 5.21
C LYS A 96 23.92 -19.10 4.07
N LYS A 97 24.72 -18.02 4.19
CA LYS A 97 25.67 -17.52 3.16
C LYS A 97 26.68 -18.56 2.65
N ASN A 98 27.10 -19.49 3.50
CA ASN A 98 28.00 -20.59 3.15
C ASN A 98 27.26 -21.94 3.09
N GLY A 99 25.94 -21.88 3.01
CA GLY A 99 25.11 -23.06 3.01
C GLY A 99 25.25 -23.85 1.74
N THR A 100 25.11 -25.17 1.85
CA THR A 100 25.27 -26.07 0.71
C THR A 100 23.92 -26.49 0.18
N ILE A 101 23.78 -26.52 -1.14
CA ILE A 101 22.60 -27.05 -1.82
C ILE A 101 23.00 -28.37 -2.48
N LEU A 102 22.30 -29.45 -2.13
CA LEU A 102 22.38 -30.74 -2.80
C LEU A 102 21.10 -30.94 -3.61
N ILE A 103 21.22 -31.15 -4.92
CA ILE A 103 20.08 -31.32 -5.83
C ILE A 103 20.23 -32.67 -6.52
N ASN A 104 19.22 -33.52 -6.37
CA ASN A 104 19.15 -34.77 -7.12
C ASN A 104 18.65 -34.47 -8.54
N THR A 105 19.58 -34.35 -9.49
CA THR A 105 19.28 -33.96 -10.87
C THR A 105 20.23 -34.61 -11.86
N LYS A 106 19.82 -34.69 -13.12
CA LYS A 106 20.66 -35.14 -14.24
C LYS A 106 21.50 -34.01 -14.84
N GLU A 107 21.18 -32.77 -14.50
CA GLU A 107 21.85 -31.57 -15.01
C GLU A 107 23.18 -31.33 -14.29
N SER A 108 24.13 -30.69 -14.97
CA SER A 108 25.43 -30.35 -14.37
C SER A 108 25.33 -29.17 -13.38
N PRO A 109 26.24 -29.04 -12.40
CA PRO A 109 26.26 -27.88 -11.50
C PRO A 109 26.32 -26.51 -12.21
N ASP A 110 26.98 -26.42 -13.36
CA ASP A 110 27.08 -25.17 -14.12
C ASP A 110 25.74 -24.71 -14.71
N HIS A 111 24.81 -25.63 -14.98
CA HIS A 111 23.43 -25.32 -15.37
C HIS A 111 22.76 -24.41 -14.33
N PHE A 112 23.00 -24.68 -13.04
CA PHE A 112 22.33 -23.98 -11.94
C PHE A 112 23.00 -22.67 -11.53
N LYS A 113 24.28 -22.45 -11.85
CA LYS A 113 24.98 -21.19 -11.55
C LYS A 113 24.32 -19.96 -12.21
N LYS A 114 23.59 -20.16 -13.31
CA LYS A 114 22.90 -19.09 -14.07
C LYS A 114 21.39 -19.07 -13.84
N HIS A 115 20.87 -19.90 -12.95
CA HIS A 115 19.43 -20.04 -12.75
C HIS A 115 18.85 -18.78 -12.06
N PRO A 116 17.85 -18.08 -12.66
CA PRO A 116 17.35 -16.79 -12.15
C PRO A 116 16.86 -16.85 -10.70
N ILE A 117 16.13 -17.92 -10.34
CA ILE A 117 15.61 -18.11 -8.98
C ILE A 117 16.73 -18.21 -7.94
N ILE A 118 17.84 -18.87 -8.28
CA ILE A 118 18.99 -19.03 -7.37
C ILE A 118 19.74 -17.70 -7.24
N LYS A 119 19.85 -16.93 -8.33
CA LYS A 119 20.57 -15.65 -8.35
C LYS A 119 19.81 -14.53 -7.61
N ASP A 120 18.53 -14.36 -7.90
CA ASP A 120 17.71 -13.26 -7.36
C ASP A 120 17.36 -13.48 -5.88
N ALA A 121 17.14 -14.74 -5.47
CA ALA A 121 16.95 -15.10 -4.06
C ALA A 121 18.20 -14.74 -3.24
N VAL A 122 19.40 -14.87 -3.81
CA VAL A 122 20.67 -14.53 -3.16
C VAL A 122 20.96 -13.02 -3.17
N GLU A 123 20.63 -12.28 -4.24
CA GLU A 123 20.92 -10.83 -4.35
C GLU A 123 20.11 -9.96 -3.38
N LEU A 124 18.81 -10.21 -3.18
CA LEU A 124 18.05 -9.46 -2.16
C LEU A 124 18.34 -9.96 -0.73
N GLN A 125 18.66 -11.24 -0.60
CA GLN A 125 19.13 -11.83 0.66
C GLN A 125 20.48 -11.23 1.09
N LEU A 126 21.38 -10.88 0.16
CA LEU A 126 22.63 -10.18 0.47
C LEU A 126 22.41 -8.78 1.05
N LEU A 127 21.38 -8.05 0.59
CA LEU A 127 20.94 -6.77 1.15
C LEU A 127 20.34 -6.93 2.57
N LEU A 128 19.58 -8.00 2.80
CA LEU A 128 18.90 -8.29 4.07
C LEU A 128 19.82 -8.92 5.14
N GLN A 129 20.88 -9.64 4.74
CA GLN A 129 21.65 -10.49 5.65
C GLN A 129 22.90 -9.84 6.27
N ASN A 130 23.28 -8.60 5.95
CA ASN A 130 24.52 -8.04 6.50
C ASN A 130 24.38 -6.72 7.28
N GLN A 131 23.24 -6.02 7.32
CA GLN A 131 23.20 -4.67 7.94
C GLN A 131 21.91 -4.21 8.65
N TYR A 132 20.77 -4.90 8.57
CA TYR A 132 19.50 -4.36 9.11
C TYR A 132 18.57 -5.44 9.71
N ASP A 133 17.95 -5.16 10.86
CA ASP A 133 17.02 -6.07 11.54
C ASP A 133 15.66 -6.20 10.82
N VAL A 134 15.21 -5.12 10.18
CA VAL A 134 13.93 -5.03 9.46
C VAL A 134 14.12 -4.20 8.18
N VAL A 135 13.43 -4.57 7.11
CA VAL A 135 13.37 -3.78 5.85
C VAL A 135 11.94 -3.41 5.51
N LEU A 136 11.73 -2.15 5.15
CA LEU A 136 10.47 -1.63 4.63
C LEU A 136 10.60 -1.32 3.13
N ILE A 137 9.82 -2.00 2.30
CA ILE A 137 9.70 -1.75 0.87
C ILE A 137 8.64 -0.67 0.64
N ALA A 138 9.07 0.55 0.38
CA ALA A 138 8.20 1.70 0.13
C ALA A 138 8.64 2.51 -1.09
N THR A 139 9.15 1.82 -2.12
CA THR A 139 9.76 2.43 -3.32
C THR A 139 8.76 2.97 -4.34
N GLY A 140 7.45 2.99 -4.05
CA GLY A 140 6.44 3.58 -4.95
C GLY A 140 6.29 2.93 -6.33
N ALA A 141 5.42 3.51 -7.17
CA ALA A 141 5.16 3.04 -8.52
C ALA A 141 5.83 3.93 -9.57
N HIS A 142 7.13 3.72 -9.83
CA HIS A 142 7.92 4.59 -10.71
C HIS A 142 7.96 4.16 -12.18
N LYS A 143 7.26 3.09 -12.58
CA LYS A 143 7.29 2.58 -13.95
C LYS A 143 5.99 2.88 -14.68
N SER A 144 6.05 3.70 -15.72
CA SER A 144 4.88 3.96 -16.56
C SER A 144 4.40 2.69 -17.28
N SER A 145 3.08 2.51 -17.34
CA SER A 145 2.45 1.47 -18.17
C SER A 145 2.63 1.79 -19.65
N PRO A 146 2.99 0.83 -20.51
CA PRO A 146 3.03 1.06 -21.95
C PRO A 146 1.61 1.29 -22.50
N MET A 147 1.53 1.92 -23.67
CA MET A 147 0.26 2.05 -24.41
C MET A 147 -0.06 0.78 -25.21
N ASN A 148 0.98 0.03 -25.61
CA ASN A 148 0.90 -1.15 -26.46
C ASN A 148 0.34 -0.84 -27.85
N ILE A 149 0.77 0.27 -28.44
CA ILE A 149 0.40 0.70 -29.80
C ILE A 149 1.64 0.87 -30.68
N THR A 150 1.46 0.74 -31.99
CA THR A 150 2.53 0.95 -32.96
C THR A 150 3.06 2.38 -32.88
N GLY A 151 4.39 2.53 -32.84
CA GLY A 151 5.07 3.82 -32.78
C GLY A 151 5.29 4.39 -31.38
N GLU A 152 4.98 3.65 -30.30
CA GLU A 152 5.16 4.14 -28.91
C GLU A 152 6.62 4.43 -28.50
N LYS A 153 7.60 4.03 -29.32
CA LYS A 153 9.05 4.26 -29.10
C LYS A 153 9.63 5.38 -29.98
N LEU A 154 8.78 6.11 -30.70
CA LEU A 154 9.22 7.21 -31.56
C LEU A 154 9.71 8.40 -30.74
N THR A 155 10.61 9.18 -31.33
CA THR A 155 11.06 10.44 -30.73
C THR A 155 9.89 11.42 -30.69
N GLY A 156 9.61 11.98 -29.52
CA GLY A 156 8.43 12.81 -29.26
C GLY A 156 7.31 12.08 -28.50
N VAL A 157 7.44 10.77 -28.27
CA VAL A 157 6.57 10.01 -27.34
C VAL A 157 7.23 9.93 -25.97
N ILE A 158 6.59 10.50 -24.95
CA ILE A 158 7.15 10.67 -23.61
C ILE A 158 6.14 10.14 -22.58
N SER A 159 6.62 9.51 -21.50
CA SER A 159 5.70 9.15 -20.41
C SER A 159 5.38 10.37 -19.56
N GLY A 160 4.13 10.52 -19.11
CA GLY A 160 3.72 11.63 -18.24
C GLY A 160 4.54 11.70 -16.96
N LEU A 161 4.85 10.53 -16.37
CA LEU A 161 5.70 10.45 -15.17
C LEU A 161 7.12 11.00 -15.42
N SER A 162 7.76 10.58 -16.52
CA SER A 162 9.12 11.06 -16.84
C SER A 162 9.12 12.55 -17.21
N PHE A 163 8.10 12.99 -17.95
CA PHE A 163 7.90 14.39 -18.32
C PHE A 163 7.82 15.29 -17.07
N LEU A 164 6.91 14.95 -16.14
CA LEU A 164 6.71 15.68 -14.89
C LEU A 164 7.94 15.62 -13.97
N CYS A 165 8.59 14.46 -13.86
CA CYS A 165 9.78 14.28 -13.02
C CYS A 165 10.97 15.13 -13.48
N GLU A 166 11.16 15.28 -14.78
CA GLU A 166 12.24 16.10 -15.31
C GLU A 166 11.90 17.59 -15.22
N GLN A 167 10.62 17.96 -15.40
CA GLN A 167 10.16 19.34 -15.16
C GLN A 167 10.36 19.75 -13.71
N SER A 168 10.05 18.87 -12.74
CA SER A 168 10.23 19.18 -11.32
C SER A 168 11.70 19.32 -10.91
N LYS A 169 12.63 18.75 -11.66
CA LYS A 169 14.08 18.96 -11.52
C LYS A 169 14.57 20.26 -12.18
N GLY A 170 13.68 21.08 -12.71
CA GLY A 170 14.03 22.33 -13.39
C GLY A 170 14.69 22.13 -14.76
N LYS A 171 14.55 20.95 -15.38
CA LYS A 171 15.07 20.74 -16.72
C LYS A 171 14.11 21.34 -17.74
N ASN A 172 14.64 22.14 -18.65
CA ASN A 172 13.87 22.65 -19.79
C ASN A 172 13.58 21.53 -20.79
N GLN A 173 12.41 20.90 -20.61
CA GLN A 173 11.81 19.97 -21.55
C GLN A 173 11.49 20.69 -22.87
N LYS A 174 12.04 20.23 -24.00
CA LYS A 174 11.63 20.70 -25.31
C LYS A 174 10.46 19.84 -25.78
N ILE A 175 9.25 20.36 -25.64
CA ILE A 175 8.04 19.81 -26.24
C ILE A 175 7.64 20.64 -27.46
N GLY A 176 6.87 20.05 -28.35
CA GLY A 176 6.36 20.74 -29.53
C GLY A 176 5.16 21.64 -29.23
N LYS A 177 4.63 22.27 -30.28
CA LYS A 177 3.48 23.18 -30.22
C LYS A 177 2.14 22.44 -30.13
N GLU A 178 2.01 21.25 -30.71
CA GLU A 178 0.76 20.47 -30.74
C GLU A 178 0.91 19.18 -29.94
N VAL A 179 0.55 19.25 -28.65
CA VAL A 179 0.73 18.15 -27.70
C VAL A 179 -0.57 17.38 -27.52
N ILE A 180 -0.49 16.05 -27.61
CA ILE A 180 -1.58 15.17 -27.23
C ILE A 180 -1.21 14.37 -25.99
N VAL A 181 -2.07 14.45 -24.97
CA VAL A 181 -1.93 13.68 -23.73
C VAL A 181 -2.92 12.53 -23.72
N ILE A 182 -2.44 11.31 -23.50
CA ILE A 182 -3.27 10.09 -23.51
C ILE A 182 -3.47 9.63 -22.07
N GLY A 183 -4.70 9.69 -21.57
CA GLY A 183 -5.06 9.24 -20.22
C GLY A 183 -6.11 10.11 -19.55
N GLY A 184 -6.60 9.67 -18.39
CA GLY A 184 -7.59 10.43 -17.61
C GLY A 184 -7.34 10.45 -16.10
N GLY A 185 -6.20 9.93 -15.65
CA GLY A 185 -5.77 9.99 -14.24
C GLY A 185 -5.02 11.29 -13.92
N ASN A 186 -4.67 11.49 -12.65
CA ASN A 186 -3.98 12.71 -12.18
C ASN A 186 -2.71 13.00 -13.00
N THR A 187 -1.86 12.01 -13.23
CA THR A 187 -0.63 12.14 -14.04
C THR A 187 -0.90 12.71 -15.45
N ALA A 188 -2.02 12.33 -16.09
CA ALA A 188 -2.38 12.84 -17.41
C ALA A 188 -2.86 14.30 -17.35
N ILE A 189 -3.69 14.64 -16.35
CA ILE A 189 -4.14 16.02 -16.14
C ILE A 189 -2.95 16.94 -15.83
N ASP A 190 -2.07 16.53 -14.93
CA ASP A 190 -0.91 17.33 -14.53
C ASP A 190 0.05 17.52 -15.71
N ALA A 191 0.32 16.47 -16.49
CA ALA A 191 1.15 16.57 -17.68
C ALA A 191 0.53 17.52 -18.73
N ALA A 192 -0.78 17.49 -18.92
CA ALA A 192 -1.46 18.37 -19.85
C ALA A 192 -1.38 19.84 -19.42
N ARG A 193 -1.58 20.13 -18.14
CA ARG A 193 -1.48 21.48 -17.57
C ARG A 193 -0.06 22.02 -17.65
N VAL A 194 0.94 21.20 -17.31
CA VAL A 194 2.35 21.56 -17.46
C VAL A 194 2.70 21.84 -18.93
N ALA A 195 2.26 21.00 -19.87
CA ALA A 195 2.49 21.25 -21.30
C ALA A 195 1.84 22.55 -21.78
N LYS A 196 0.61 22.84 -21.32
CA LYS A 196 -0.10 24.09 -21.65
C LYS A 196 0.66 25.32 -21.16
N ARG A 197 1.21 25.26 -19.94
CA ARG A 197 2.01 26.31 -19.31
C ARG A 197 3.38 26.52 -19.94
N LEU A 198 3.92 25.49 -20.59
CA LEU A 198 5.11 25.59 -21.44
C LEU A 198 4.79 26.22 -22.82
N GLY A 199 3.53 26.58 -23.09
CA GLY A 199 3.11 27.30 -24.29
C GLY A 199 2.56 26.42 -25.42
N SER A 200 2.33 25.13 -25.18
CA SER A 200 1.78 24.22 -26.19
C SER A 200 0.25 24.30 -26.29
N ASN A 201 -0.29 24.02 -27.47
CA ASN A 201 -1.68 23.65 -27.65
C ASN A 201 -1.86 22.19 -27.21
N VAL A 202 -2.77 21.93 -26.28
CA VAL A 202 -2.87 20.64 -25.60
C VAL A 202 -4.27 20.05 -25.75
N LYS A 203 -4.33 18.78 -26.15
CA LYS A 203 -5.55 17.97 -26.14
C LYS A 203 -5.35 16.72 -25.30
N ILE A 204 -6.35 16.36 -24.50
CA ILE A 204 -6.37 15.11 -23.75
C ILE A 204 -7.26 14.11 -24.49
N LEU A 205 -6.75 12.91 -24.76
CA LEU A 205 -7.54 11.79 -25.26
C LEU A 205 -7.89 10.86 -24.12
N TYR A 206 -9.19 10.62 -23.95
CA TYR A 206 -9.67 9.72 -22.94
C TYR A 206 -10.72 8.77 -23.50
N ARG A 207 -10.48 7.47 -23.33
CA ARG A 207 -11.27 6.39 -23.92
C ARG A 207 -12.66 6.17 -23.31
N ARG A 208 -13.08 6.97 -22.33
CA ARG A 208 -14.39 6.90 -21.64
C ARG A 208 -15.00 8.29 -21.48
N THR A 209 -16.10 8.42 -20.75
CA THR A 209 -16.73 9.72 -20.45
C THR A 209 -16.15 10.33 -19.17
N ARG A 210 -16.51 11.58 -18.90
CA ARG A 210 -16.00 12.36 -17.77
C ARG A 210 -16.20 11.65 -16.43
N GLU A 211 -17.32 10.96 -16.27
CA GLU A 211 -17.75 10.28 -15.05
C GLU A 211 -16.79 9.16 -14.64
N GLU A 212 -16.12 8.51 -15.60
CA GLU A 212 -15.14 7.47 -15.31
C GLU A 212 -13.70 7.98 -15.21
N MET A 213 -13.44 9.29 -15.32
CA MET A 213 -12.09 9.83 -15.15
C MET A 213 -11.59 9.63 -13.70
N PRO A 214 -10.43 8.99 -13.49
CA PRO A 214 -9.90 8.80 -12.13
C PRO A 214 -9.30 10.05 -11.52
N ALA A 215 -9.01 11.08 -12.34
CA ALA A 215 -8.46 12.33 -11.84
C ALA A 215 -9.46 13.07 -10.95
N PHE A 216 -8.95 13.84 -9.99
CA PHE A 216 -9.82 14.63 -9.13
C PHE A 216 -10.63 15.65 -9.93
N SER A 217 -11.92 15.78 -9.62
CA SER A 217 -12.84 16.63 -10.38
C SER A 217 -12.40 18.10 -10.43
N HIS A 218 -11.79 18.62 -9.37
CA HIS A 218 -11.26 19.99 -9.34
C HIS A 218 -10.06 20.15 -10.29
N ALA A 219 -9.18 19.16 -10.41
CA ALA A 219 -8.05 19.19 -11.32
C ALA A 219 -8.50 19.12 -12.79
N ILE A 220 -9.56 18.36 -13.08
CA ILE A 220 -10.20 18.33 -14.41
C ILE A 220 -10.78 19.72 -14.75
N ASN A 221 -11.47 20.37 -13.80
CA ASN A 221 -12.01 21.72 -14.00
C ASN A 221 -10.88 22.73 -14.26
N ASP A 222 -9.83 22.71 -13.46
CA ASP A 222 -8.69 23.61 -13.65
C ASP A 222 -8.02 23.43 -15.03
N ALA A 223 -7.96 22.19 -15.56
CA ALA A 223 -7.44 21.94 -16.91
C ALA A 223 -8.34 22.56 -18.00
N ILE A 224 -9.66 22.43 -17.84
CA ILE A 224 -10.63 23.02 -18.77
C ILE A 224 -10.57 24.55 -18.70
N ASP A 225 -10.48 25.12 -17.50
CA ASP A 225 -10.35 26.57 -17.29
C ASP A 225 -9.06 27.12 -17.92
N GLU A 226 -7.98 26.35 -17.91
CA GLU A 226 -6.71 26.67 -18.61
C GLU A 226 -6.82 26.52 -20.15
N GLY A 227 -7.97 26.11 -20.69
CA GLY A 227 -8.22 25.98 -22.12
C GLY A 227 -7.60 24.72 -22.72
N ILE A 228 -7.61 23.61 -21.96
CA ILE A 228 -7.22 22.28 -22.45
C ILE A 228 -8.47 21.54 -22.93
N ASP A 229 -8.43 21.08 -24.17
CA ASP A 229 -9.53 20.33 -24.79
C ASP A 229 -9.48 18.85 -24.39
N ILE A 230 -10.61 18.28 -23.97
CA ILE A 230 -10.69 16.88 -23.51
C ILE A 230 -11.61 16.11 -24.46
N ASN A 231 -10.99 15.27 -25.29
CA ASN A 231 -11.67 14.37 -26.21
C ASN A 231 -12.03 13.07 -25.50
N PHE A 232 -13.25 13.05 -24.97
CA PHE A 232 -13.88 11.84 -24.46
C PHE A 232 -14.12 10.81 -25.56
N LEU A 233 -14.36 9.56 -25.14
CA LEU A 233 -14.70 8.45 -26.02
C LEU A 233 -13.74 8.29 -27.20
N THR A 234 -12.45 8.48 -26.94
CA THR A 234 -11.40 8.44 -27.96
C THR A 234 -10.23 7.58 -27.49
N SER A 235 -9.88 6.56 -28.28
CA SER A 235 -8.76 5.65 -27.99
C SER A 235 -7.69 5.75 -29.09
N PRO A 236 -6.40 5.86 -28.74
CA PRO A 236 -5.33 5.82 -29.73
C PRO A 236 -5.11 4.38 -30.24
N CYS A 237 -4.87 4.24 -31.54
CA CYS A 237 -4.64 2.95 -32.21
C CYS A 237 -3.20 2.80 -32.68
N SER A 238 -2.63 3.84 -33.30
CA SER A 238 -1.24 3.88 -33.75
C SER A 238 -0.74 5.30 -33.86
N ILE A 239 0.59 5.46 -33.84
CA ILE A 239 1.25 6.75 -33.96
C ILE A 239 1.76 6.91 -35.39
N ILE A 240 1.46 8.05 -35.99
CA ILE A 240 1.89 8.41 -37.35
C ILE A 240 3.34 8.89 -37.26
N GLN A 241 4.21 8.23 -38.01
CA GLN A 241 5.64 8.50 -38.05
C GLN A 241 5.97 9.37 -39.27
N LYS A 242 6.78 10.41 -39.04
CA LYS A 242 7.47 11.16 -40.09
C LYS A 242 8.97 11.12 -39.80
N GLU A 243 9.71 10.47 -40.69
CA GLU A 243 11.13 10.13 -40.49
C GLU A 243 11.34 9.33 -39.20
N SER A 244 11.86 9.92 -38.13
CA SER A 244 12.03 9.28 -36.80
C SER A 244 11.26 10.00 -35.69
N MET A 245 10.35 10.90 -36.06
CA MET A 245 9.58 11.76 -35.16
C MET A 245 8.08 11.45 -35.25
N VAL A 246 7.34 11.84 -34.22
CA VAL A 246 5.88 11.87 -34.22
C VAL A 246 5.36 12.96 -35.17
N ASP A 247 4.33 12.64 -35.96
CA ASP A 247 3.56 13.60 -36.79
C ASP A 247 2.06 13.60 -36.43
N GLY A 248 1.62 12.58 -35.69
CA GLY A 248 0.24 12.47 -35.25
C GLY A 248 -0.11 11.08 -34.73
N LEU A 249 -1.41 10.81 -34.67
CA LEU A 249 -1.98 9.57 -34.18
C LEU A 249 -3.26 9.22 -34.94
N ILE A 250 -3.43 7.93 -35.19
CA ILE A 250 -4.69 7.34 -35.62
C ILE A 250 -5.46 6.95 -34.36
N CYS A 251 -6.70 7.42 -34.26
CA CYS A 251 -7.60 7.15 -33.14
C CYS A 251 -8.90 6.52 -33.62
N LYS A 252 -9.55 5.78 -32.74
CA LYS A 252 -10.93 5.32 -32.90
C LYS A 252 -11.84 5.94 -31.85
N ARG A 253 -13.11 6.08 -32.21
CA ARG A 253 -14.17 6.38 -31.23
C ARG A 253 -14.49 5.15 -30.39
N THR A 254 -14.82 5.37 -29.13
CA THR A 254 -15.25 4.33 -28.21
C THR A 254 -16.68 4.57 -27.73
N LYS A 255 -17.33 3.51 -27.25
CA LYS A 255 -18.57 3.56 -26.49
C LYS A 255 -18.36 2.89 -25.13
N LEU A 256 -19.25 3.18 -24.18
CA LEU A 256 -19.22 2.53 -22.87
C LEU A 256 -19.90 1.17 -22.93
N GLY A 257 -19.11 0.12 -22.69
CA GLY A 257 -19.58 -1.25 -22.48
C GLY A 257 -20.04 -1.50 -21.05
N ASN A 258 -19.96 -2.75 -20.62
CA ASN A 258 -20.33 -3.17 -19.26
C ASN A 258 -19.33 -2.66 -18.20
N ALA A 259 -19.82 -2.46 -16.98
CA ALA A 259 -18.97 -2.14 -15.83
C ALA A 259 -17.98 -3.28 -15.53
N ASP A 260 -16.76 -2.93 -15.15
CA ASP A 260 -15.78 -3.85 -14.58
C ASP A 260 -16.01 -4.03 -13.06
N GLU A 261 -15.16 -4.83 -12.41
CA GLU A 261 -15.23 -5.11 -10.96
C GLU A 261 -15.08 -3.86 -10.08
N SER A 262 -14.54 -2.76 -10.63
CA SER A 262 -14.45 -1.47 -9.93
C SER A 262 -15.69 -0.59 -10.12
N GLY A 263 -16.71 -1.09 -10.84
CA GLY A 263 -17.89 -0.33 -11.25
C GLY A 263 -17.65 0.55 -12.48
N ARG A 264 -16.42 0.56 -13.03
CA ARG A 264 -16.04 1.45 -14.13
C ARG A 264 -16.36 0.81 -15.47
N ARG A 265 -17.08 1.53 -16.34
CA ARG A 265 -17.50 0.98 -17.65
C ARG A 265 -16.30 0.72 -18.55
N LYS A 266 -16.26 -0.44 -19.21
CA LYS A 266 -15.18 -0.79 -20.15
C LYS A 266 -15.35 0.02 -21.45
N PRO A 267 -14.26 0.52 -22.05
CA PRO A 267 -14.33 1.15 -23.36
C PRO A 267 -14.40 0.07 -24.44
N GLU A 268 -15.35 0.18 -25.35
CA GLU A 268 -15.49 -0.67 -26.53
C GLU A 268 -15.26 0.17 -27.79
N GLU A 269 -14.36 -0.27 -28.67
CA GLU A 269 -14.07 0.45 -29.91
C GLU A 269 -15.24 0.36 -30.91
N ILE A 270 -15.46 1.45 -31.65
CA ILE A 270 -16.46 1.50 -32.72
C ILE A 270 -15.72 1.26 -34.04
N GLU A 271 -16.04 0.17 -34.74
CA GLU A 271 -15.43 -0.14 -36.03
C GLU A 271 -15.76 0.90 -37.10
N GLY A 272 -14.78 1.22 -37.96
CA GLY A 272 -14.91 2.22 -39.02
C GLY A 272 -14.96 3.67 -38.53
N SER A 273 -14.63 3.93 -37.26
CA SER A 273 -14.61 5.28 -36.66
C SER A 273 -13.20 5.88 -36.57
N ASP A 274 -12.28 5.39 -37.40
CA ASP A 274 -10.88 5.83 -37.44
C ASP A 274 -10.75 7.29 -37.91
N PHE A 275 -9.93 8.07 -37.23
CA PHE A 275 -9.59 9.44 -37.61
C PHE A 275 -8.18 9.82 -37.18
N GLU A 276 -7.60 10.78 -37.88
CA GLU A 276 -6.24 11.27 -37.61
C GLU A 276 -6.27 12.55 -36.77
N LEU A 277 -5.32 12.63 -35.83
CA LEU A 277 -5.01 13.84 -35.08
C LEU A 277 -3.54 14.17 -35.25
N LYS A 278 -3.24 15.42 -35.65
CA LYS A 278 -1.86 15.91 -35.71
C LYS A 278 -1.33 16.20 -34.32
N ALA A 279 -0.08 15.83 -34.10
CA ALA A 279 0.67 16.12 -32.88
C ALA A 279 2.16 16.06 -33.18
N ASP A 280 2.93 16.90 -32.53
CA ASP A 280 4.39 16.84 -32.55
C ASP A 280 4.98 16.23 -31.27
N THR A 281 4.16 16.11 -30.21
CA THR A 281 4.52 15.46 -28.96
C THR A 281 3.34 14.68 -28.41
N ILE A 282 3.60 13.45 -27.98
CA ILE A 282 2.62 12.59 -27.32
C ILE A 282 3.09 12.33 -25.89
N ILE A 283 2.25 12.65 -24.91
CA ILE A 283 2.52 12.35 -23.51
C ILE A 283 1.52 11.30 -23.02
N TYR A 284 1.98 10.15 -22.54
CA TYR A 284 1.05 9.10 -22.10
C TYR A 284 1.05 8.90 -20.57
N GLY A 285 -0.15 8.82 -20.00
CA GLY A 285 -0.44 8.61 -18.58
C GLY A 285 -1.43 7.47 -18.37
N THR A 286 -1.13 6.29 -18.93
CA THR A 286 -2.01 5.11 -18.92
C THR A 286 -1.94 4.30 -17.62
N GLY A 287 -1.09 4.69 -16.67
CA GLY A 287 -0.95 4.08 -15.36
C GLY A 287 0.50 3.93 -14.94
N GLU A 288 0.68 3.53 -13.69
CA GLU A 288 1.98 3.39 -13.05
C GLU A 288 2.05 2.05 -12.31
N ASN A 289 3.18 1.38 -12.47
CA ASN A 289 3.48 0.10 -11.87
C ASN A 289 4.72 0.22 -10.97
N PRO A 290 4.76 -0.58 -9.90
CA PRO A 290 5.98 -0.82 -9.16
C PRO A 290 7.09 -1.45 -10.02
N GLU A 291 8.36 -1.16 -9.72
CA GLU A 291 9.47 -1.82 -10.39
C GLU A 291 9.67 -3.22 -9.82
N MET A 292 9.23 -4.25 -10.53
CA MET A 292 9.25 -5.62 -10.02
C MET A 292 10.66 -6.23 -9.97
N LYS A 293 11.63 -5.70 -10.74
CA LYS A 293 13.00 -6.24 -10.76
C LYS A 293 13.73 -6.11 -9.42
N ILE A 294 13.31 -5.17 -8.57
CA ILE A 294 13.86 -5.02 -7.23
C ILE A 294 13.21 -5.94 -6.20
N ILE A 295 12.18 -6.69 -6.58
CA ILE A 295 11.47 -7.61 -5.69
C ILE A 295 11.87 -9.05 -6.01
N PRO A 296 12.22 -9.89 -5.02
CA PRO A 296 12.52 -11.28 -5.26
C PRO A 296 11.29 -11.99 -5.83
N SER A 297 11.52 -12.86 -6.80
CA SER A 297 10.49 -13.79 -7.30
C SER A 297 9.88 -14.68 -6.21
N ALA A 298 10.54 -14.78 -5.06
CA ALA A 298 10.08 -15.50 -3.87
C ALA A 298 9.03 -14.77 -3.04
N MET A 299 8.90 -13.46 -3.21
CA MET A 299 7.90 -12.66 -2.51
C MET A 299 6.51 -13.02 -3.04
N GLN A 300 5.54 -13.14 -2.14
CA GLN A 300 4.15 -13.33 -2.58
C GLN A 300 3.67 -12.05 -3.26
N ILE A 301 3.41 -12.16 -4.57
CA ILE A 301 3.00 -11.05 -5.43
C ILE A 301 1.69 -11.44 -6.12
N LYS A 302 0.75 -10.51 -6.18
CA LYS A 302 -0.48 -10.63 -6.97
C LYS A 302 -0.70 -9.32 -7.71
N ASP A 303 -0.92 -9.38 -9.03
CA ASP A 303 -1.19 -8.21 -9.87
C ASP A 303 -0.13 -7.08 -9.74
N ASN A 304 1.16 -7.45 -9.71
CA ASN A 304 2.31 -6.54 -9.47
C ASN A 304 2.30 -5.81 -8.12
N ILE A 305 1.59 -6.35 -7.13
CA ILE A 305 1.48 -5.82 -5.77
C ILE A 305 1.99 -6.89 -4.79
N ILE A 306 2.75 -6.47 -3.78
CA ILE A 306 3.19 -7.35 -2.69
C ILE A 306 2.00 -7.66 -1.79
N VAL A 307 1.79 -8.96 -1.53
CA VAL A 307 0.76 -9.40 -0.59
C VAL A 307 1.24 -9.11 0.83
N THR A 308 0.45 -8.33 1.57
CA THR A 308 0.76 -7.93 2.94
C THR A 308 -0.45 -8.04 3.87
N THR A 309 -0.19 -8.09 5.17
CA THR A 309 -1.19 -7.78 6.20
C THR A 309 -1.58 -6.30 6.15
N VAL A 310 -2.65 -5.91 6.88
CA VAL A 310 -2.81 -4.52 7.33
C VAL A 310 -1.60 -4.21 8.22
N GLY A 311 -0.90 -3.08 8.19
CA GLY A 311 0.40 -2.97 8.87
C GLY A 311 1.57 -3.46 8.02
N GLY A 312 1.33 -4.04 6.85
CA GLY A 312 2.33 -4.14 5.79
C GLY A 312 3.28 -5.32 5.91
N LYS A 313 3.08 -6.27 6.84
CA LYS A 313 3.94 -7.44 6.97
C LYS A 313 3.79 -8.35 5.75
N THR A 314 4.91 -8.74 5.14
CA THR A 314 4.93 -9.65 3.98
C THR A 314 4.92 -11.12 4.41
N SER A 315 5.04 -12.06 3.47
CA SER A 315 5.28 -13.48 3.78
C SER A 315 6.62 -13.74 4.47
N TRP A 316 7.52 -12.76 4.52
CA TRP A 316 8.83 -12.85 5.16
C TRP A 316 8.81 -12.08 6.48
N ASN A 317 9.26 -12.71 7.57
CA ASN A 317 9.01 -12.24 8.93
C ASN A 317 9.54 -10.82 9.22
N ASN A 318 10.67 -10.44 8.62
CA ASN A 318 11.35 -9.16 8.84
C ASN A 318 11.28 -8.20 7.64
N ILE A 319 10.38 -8.45 6.69
CA ILE A 319 10.15 -7.57 5.54
C ILE A 319 8.72 -7.05 5.58
N PHE A 320 8.60 -5.73 5.48
CA PHE A 320 7.35 -5.00 5.40
C PHE A 320 7.26 -4.28 4.05
N ALA A 321 6.06 -3.94 3.60
CA ALA A 321 5.84 -3.10 2.44
C ALA A 321 4.73 -2.07 2.70
N ALA A 322 4.88 -0.89 2.08
CA ALA A 322 3.95 0.23 2.19
C ALA A 322 3.89 1.03 0.87
N GLY A 323 2.97 1.99 0.80
CA GLY A 323 2.79 2.84 -0.38
C GLY A 323 2.17 2.09 -1.57
N ASP A 324 2.52 2.48 -2.80
CA ASP A 324 1.87 1.95 -4.00
C ASP A 324 2.25 0.49 -4.35
N PHE A 325 3.16 -0.11 -3.59
CA PHE A 325 3.54 -1.51 -3.70
C PHE A 325 2.58 -2.49 -3.01
N ILE A 326 1.61 -1.99 -2.23
CA ILE A 326 0.59 -2.80 -1.55
C ILE A 326 -0.81 -2.52 -2.10
N LYS A 327 -1.78 -3.41 -1.82
CA LYS A 327 -3.15 -3.27 -2.32
C LYS A 327 -3.88 -2.16 -1.56
N GLN A 328 -3.94 -0.97 -2.15
CA GLN A 328 -4.68 0.17 -1.62
C GLN A 328 -4.96 1.22 -2.71
N PRO A 329 -5.83 2.22 -2.44
CA PRO A 329 -5.95 3.37 -3.32
C PRO A 329 -4.60 4.09 -3.47
N LYS A 330 -4.23 4.43 -4.71
CA LYS A 330 -2.96 5.10 -5.03
C LYS A 330 -3.06 6.61 -4.82
N THR A 331 -3.17 7.02 -3.56
CA THR A 331 -3.16 8.43 -3.15
C THR A 331 -2.06 8.68 -2.14
N ALA A 332 -1.56 9.91 -2.07
CA ALA A 332 -0.57 10.30 -1.08
C ALA A 332 -1.05 10.02 0.36
N VAL A 333 -2.33 10.25 0.65
CA VAL A 333 -2.92 10.02 1.98
C VAL A 333 -2.92 8.53 2.34
N ASN A 334 -3.27 7.65 1.40
CA ASN A 334 -3.21 6.20 1.61
C ASN A 334 -1.78 5.70 1.76
N ALA A 335 -0.84 6.23 0.97
CA ALA A 335 0.58 5.92 1.11
C ALA A 335 1.10 6.30 2.51
N LEU A 336 0.82 7.52 2.99
CA LEU A 336 1.16 7.97 4.34
C LEU A 336 0.51 7.09 5.42
N SER A 337 -0.78 6.76 5.26
CA SER A 337 -1.50 5.88 6.18
C SER A 337 -0.85 4.50 6.27
N SER A 338 -0.49 3.88 5.14
CA SER A 338 0.24 2.61 5.13
C SER A 338 1.63 2.68 5.73
N GLY A 339 2.35 3.79 5.52
CA GLY A 339 3.65 4.03 6.15
C GLY A 339 3.53 4.10 7.67
N LYS A 340 2.53 4.84 8.16
CA LYS A 340 2.23 4.95 9.60
C LYS A 340 1.89 3.60 10.23
N ARG A 341 1.01 2.82 9.59
CA ARG A 341 0.69 1.46 10.05
C ARG A 341 1.92 0.55 10.05
N SER A 342 2.74 0.62 9.02
CA SER A 342 3.97 -0.19 8.93
C SER A 342 4.98 0.19 10.00
N ALA A 343 5.15 1.49 10.29
CA ALA A 343 6.01 1.95 11.37
C ALA A 343 5.57 1.39 12.74
N ILE A 344 4.26 1.43 13.03
CA ILE A 344 3.70 0.85 14.26
C ILE A 344 3.90 -0.67 14.28
N ALA A 345 3.63 -1.37 13.17
CA ALA A 345 3.83 -2.81 13.08
C ALA A 345 5.30 -3.23 13.26
N ILE A 346 6.24 -2.43 12.77
CA ILE A 346 7.68 -2.62 12.97
C ILE A 346 8.08 -2.38 14.43
N ASP A 347 7.55 -1.34 15.09
CA ASP A 347 7.79 -1.12 16.52
C ASP A 347 7.22 -2.29 17.36
N CYS A 348 6.01 -2.74 17.05
CA CYS A 348 5.42 -3.95 17.63
C CYS A 348 6.29 -5.18 17.40
N PHE A 349 6.87 -5.35 16.21
CA PHE A 349 7.81 -6.44 15.91
C PHE A 349 9.02 -6.43 16.84
N PHE A 350 9.66 -5.27 17.05
CA PHE A 350 10.80 -5.15 17.97
C PHE A 350 10.41 -5.40 19.43
N ARG A 351 9.21 -4.97 19.84
CA ARG A 351 8.66 -5.18 21.19
C ARG A 351 8.08 -6.57 21.42
N LYS A 352 7.98 -7.40 20.37
CA LYS A 352 7.30 -8.71 20.38
C LYS A 352 5.82 -8.60 20.77
N ILE A 353 5.18 -7.50 20.40
CA ILE A 353 3.75 -7.31 20.56
C ILE A 353 3.05 -7.67 19.24
N ASP A 354 1.93 -8.35 19.33
CA ASP A 354 1.12 -8.69 18.17
C ASP A 354 0.35 -7.46 17.67
N PHE A 355 0.70 -6.99 16.47
CA PHE A 355 0.07 -5.83 15.85
C PHE A 355 -1.42 -6.04 15.59
N ASP A 356 -1.85 -7.26 15.27
CA ASP A 356 -3.25 -7.55 14.93
C ASP A 356 -4.17 -7.39 16.16
N ASN A 357 -3.64 -7.55 17.38
CA ASN A 357 -4.36 -7.31 18.63
C ASN A 357 -4.46 -5.81 18.99
N ILE A 358 -3.51 -5.00 18.51
CA ILE A 358 -3.48 -3.56 18.79
C ILE A 358 -4.27 -2.79 17.75
N PHE A 359 -4.19 -3.22 16.48
CA PHE A 359 -4.74 -2.49 15.35
C PHE A 359 -6.18 -2.03 15.57
N PRO A 360 -7.14 -2.88 16.01
CA PRO A 360 -8.52 -2.45 16.29
C PRO A 360 -8.65 -1.36 17.38
N LYS A 361 -7.71 -1.32 18.34
CA LYS A 361 -7.72 -0.36 19.46
C LYS A 361 -7.21 1.02 19.06
N ILE A 362 -6.44 1.09 17.98
CA ILE A 362 -5.79 2.32 17.50
C ILE A 362 -6.33 2.79 16.15
N SER A 363 -7.16 1.98 15.49
CA SER A 363 -7.79 2.32 14.21
C SER A 363 -9.20 2.89 14.37
N PHE A 364 -9.64 3.69 13.40
CA PHE A 364 -11.06 4.04 13.27
C PHE A 364 -11.82 2.90 12.59
N GLU A 365 -13.05 2.66 13.02
CA GLU A 365 -13.88 1.57 12.53
C GLU A 365 -14.06 1.64 11.01
N SER A 366 -14.04 0.47 10.37
CA SER A 366 -14.15 0.34 8.91
C SER A 366 -13.07 1.09 8.10
N THR A 367 -11.95 1.48 8.74
CA THR A 367 -10.83 2.13 8.06
C THR A 367 -9.47 1.49 8.35
N ASN A 368 -8.48 1.92 7.57
CA ASN A 368 -7.07 1.63 7.80
C ASN A 368 -6.31 2.81 8.44
N TYR A 369 -7.02 3.82 8.96
CA TYR A 369 -6.38 4.97 9.59
C TYR A 369 -6.13 4.70 11.06
N VAL A 370 -4.91 5.00 11.50
CA VAL A 370 -4.47 4.77 12.89
C VAL A 370 -4.18 6.09 13.60
N GLU A 371 -4.55 6.15 14.88
CA GLU A 371 -4.26 7.26 15.78
C GLU A 371 -2.96 6.99 16.55
N MET A 372 -2.00 7.91 16.46
CA MET A 372 -0.71 7.72 17.13
C MET A 372 -0.84 7.86 18.65
N LYS A 373 -1.71 8.76 19.10
CA LYS A 373 -2.00 8.94 20.52
C LYS A 373 -2.51 7.62 21.13
N ALA A 374 -3.50 6.98 20.51
CA ALA A 374 -4.02 5.69 20.97
C ALA A 374 -2.93 4.60 21.07
N TYR A 375 -1.96 4.59 20.15
CA TYR A 375 -0.83 3.67 20.22
C TYR A 375 0.14 3.99 21.36
N ILE A 376 0.53 5.26 21.52
CA ILE A 376 1.40 5.71 22.62
C ILE A 376 0.74 5.42 23.97
N ASP A 377 -0.55 5.70 24.06
CA ASP A 377 -1.39 5.44 25.22
C ASP A 377 -1.42 3.95 25.57
N TYR A 378 -1.59 3.06 24.58
CA TYR A 378 -1.51 1.62 24.76
C TYR A 378 -0.14 1.18 25.31
N LEU A 379 0.96 1.71 24.78
CA LEU A 379 2.31 1.43 25.28
C LEU A 379 2.51 1.94 26.72
N ASN A 380 1.91 3.07 27.08
CA ASN A 380 2.01 3.66 28.41
C ASN A 380 1.14 2.92 29.46
N GLN A 381 0.03 2.31 29.03
CA GLN A 381 -0.83 1.50 29.91
C GLN A 381 -0.11 0.24 30.42
N GLU A 382 0.86 -0.32 29.68
CA GLU A 382 1.73 -1.38 30.23
C GLU A 382 2.57 -0.90 31.44
N HIS A 383 2.77 0.41 31.59
CA HIS A 383 3.55 1.01 32.68
C HIS A 383 2.71 1.67 33.80
N LYS A 384 1.39 1.84 33.62
CA LYS A 384 0.50 2.42 34.65
C LYS A 384 -0.63 1.45 35.01
N LYS A 385 -0.66 0.99 36.26
CA LYS A 385 -1.79 0.26 36.90
C LYS A 385 -3.08 1.09 37.06
N THR A 386 -3.20 2.24 36.42
CA THR A 386 -4.36 3.13 36.54
C THR A 386 -4.90 3.45 35.14
N PRO A 387 -6.18 3.16 34.86
CA PRO A 387 -6.81 3.50 33.60
C PRO A 387 -7.11 4.99 33.60
N GLU A 388 -6.25 5.78 32.99
CA GLU A 388 -6.42 7.24 32.96
C GLU A 388 -6.27 7.77 31.54
N ILE A 389 -7.15 7.33 30.64
CA ILE A 389 -7.36 7.98 29.34
C ILE A 389 -8.85 7.94 29.00
N SER A 390 -9.55 9.00 29.40
CA SER A 390 -10.87 9.34 28.88
C SER A 390 -10.69 10.32 27.70
N VAL A 391 -10.51 9.78 26.50
CA VAL A 391 -10.77 10.53 25.27
C VAL A 391 -11.62 9.60 24.41
N SER A 392 -12.92 9.94 24.32
CA SER A 392 -13.99 9.27 23.55
C SER A 392 -13.62 7.89 22.97
N GLU A 393 -14.12 6.83 23.60
CA GLU A 393 -14.00 5.44 23.10
C GLU A 393 -14.65 5.23 21.72
N LYS A 394 -15.43 6.20 21.24
CA LYS A 394 -16.05 6.17 19.92
C LYS A 394 -14.98 6.15 18.82
N ARG A 395 -14.75 4.97 18.26
CA ARG A 395 -13.87 4.71 17.11
C ARG A 395 -14.57 4.84 15.77
N GLU A 396 -15.90 4.97 15.79
CA GLU A 396 -16.71 5.25 14.60
C GLU A 396 -16.46 6.65 14.04
N ILE A 397 -16.55 6.77 12.72
CA ILE A 397 -16.48 8.07 12.06
C ILE A 397 -17.79 8.81 12.28
N VAL A 398 -17.73 9.92 13.02
CA VAL A 398 -18.85 10.86 13.13
C VAL A 398 -18.97 11.66 11.84
N THR A 399 -20.08 11.48 11.15
CA THR A 399 -20.47 12.22 9.96
C THR A 399 -21.26 13.48 10.33
N PHE A 400 -21.47 14.35 9.35
CA PHE A 400 -22.27 15.56 9.55
C PHE A 400 -23.74 15.26 9.94
N ASN A 401 -24.26 14.08 9.61
CA ASN A 401 -25.62 13.69 9.96
C ASN A 401 -25.77 13.22 11.41
N ASP A 402 -24.68 12.80 12.04
CA ASP A 402 -24.69 12.33 13.42
C ASP A 402 -24.69 13.49 14.43
N LEU A 403 -24.33 14.70 13.97
CA LEU A 403 -24.26 15.90 14.81
C LEU A 403 -25.65 16.46 15.11
N ASN A 404 -25.86 16.96 16.34
CA ASN A 404 -27.01 17.81 16.63
C ASN A 404 -26.80 19.21 16.04
N LYS A 405 -27.39 19.42 14.86
CA LYS A 405 -27.25 20.62 14.03
C LYS A 405 -27.85 21.87 14.68
N SER A 406 -28.73 21.73 15.68
CA SER A 406 -29.39 22.85 16.37
C SER A 406 -28.41 23.77 17.11
N TYR A 407 -27.22 23.26 17.45
CA TYR A 407 -26.18 24.01 18.16
C TYR A 407 -25.17 24.71 17.24
N PHE A 408 -25.37 24.64 15.92
CA PHE A 408 -24.47 25.22 14.94
C PHE A 408 -25.19 26.20 14.02
N TYR A 409 -24.52 27.30 13.71
CA TYR A 409 -24.97 28.23 12.68
C TYR A 409 -24.44 27.80 11.32
N GLU A 410 -25.26 27.92 10.29
CA GLU A 410 -24.82 27.69 8.92
C GLU A 410 -23.83 28.79 8.51
N ALA A 411 -22.63 28.37 8.11
CA ALA A 411 -21.59 29.26 7.60
C ALA A 411 -21.16 28.78 6.22
N LYS A 412 -21.11 29.70 5.24
CA LYS A 412 -20.64 29.38 3.89
C LYS A 412 -19.13 29.13 3.91
N PRO A 413 -18.60 28.08 3.23
CA PRO A 413 -17.15 27.88 3.02
C PRO A 413 -16.50 29.16 2.50
N ASN A 414 -15.36 29.56 3.08
CA ASN A 414 -14.55 30.57 2.41
C ASN A 414 -14.10 30.02 1.06
N ILE A 415 -14.11 30.88 0.05
CA ILE A 415 -13.63 30.50 -1.28
C ILE A 415 -12.11 30.52 -1.19
N GLN A 416 -11.49 29.34 -1.38
CA GLN A 416 -10.05 29.24 -1.49
C GLN A 416 -9.57 30.12 -2.64
N ASN A 417 -8.71 31.09 -2.33
CA ASN A 417 -8.18 31.99 -3.34
C ASN A 417 -7.24 31.22 -4.27
N LYS A 418 -7.47 31.35 -5.57
CA LYS A 418 -6.62 30.77 -6.60
C LYS A 418 -6.11 31.85 -7.52
N LEU A 419 -4.92 31.65 -8.08
CA LEU A 419 -4.46 32.45 -9.21
C LEU A 419 -5.49 32.40 -10.35
N SER A 420 -5.66 33.53 -11.04
CA SER A 420 -6.47 33.58 -12.27
C SER A 420 -5.84 32.74 -13.38
N VAL A 421 -6.64 32.31 -14.35
CA VAL A 421 -6.14 31.56 -15.52
C VAL A 421 -5.02 32.33 -16.24
N SER A 422 -5.17 33.65 -16.39
CA SER A 422 -4.15 34.53 -16.98
C SER A 422 -2.82 34.49 -16.23
N GLU A 423 -2.84 34.51 -14.89
CA GLU A 423 -1.62 34.43 -14.08
C GLU A 423 -0.96 33.06 -14.16
N ARG A 424 -1.77 31.99 -14.16
CA ARG A 424 -1.32 30.59 -14.32
C ARG A 424 -0.65 30.32 -15.66
N LEU A 425 -0.93 31.10 -16.69
CA LEU A 425 -0.42 30.86 -18.05
C LEU A 425 0.69 31.83 -18.47
N VAL A 426 0.65 33.09 -18.02
CA VAL A 426 1.51 34.15 -18.57
C VAL A 426 2.54 34.67 -17.55
N ASN A 427 2.12 34.98 -16.33
CA ASN A 427 2.97 35.72 -15.39
C ASN A 427 3.94 34.82 -14.63
N ASN A 428 3.44 33.72 -14.07
CA ASN A 428 4.26 32.74 -13.36
C ASN A 428 3.65 31.34 -13.49
N PRO A 429 3.92 30.63 -14.59
CA PRO A 429 3.19 29.39 -14.91
C PRO A 429 3.42 28.24 -13.93
N PHE A 430 4.47 28.33 -13.12
CA PHE A 430 4.83 27.33 -12.11
C PHE A 430 4.73 27.88 -10.67
N ALA A 431 4.05 29.01 -10.48
CA ALA A 431 3.65 29.47 -9.15
C ALA A 431 2.70 28.49 -8.47
N GLU A 432 2.68 28.55 -7.15
CA GLU A 432 1.62 27.92 -6.36
C GLU A 432 0.27 28.54 -6.74
N ILE A 433 -0.69 27.69 -7.10
CA ILE A 433 -1.99 28.10 -7.63
C ILE A 433 -2.95 28.38 -6.50
N GLU A 434 -2.96 27.48 -5.51
CA GLU A 434 -3.75 27.59 -4.30
C GLU A 434 -3.04 28.55 -3.37
N LEU A 435 -3.56 29.77 -3.22
CA LEU A 435 -2.89 30.80 -2.45
C LEU A 435 -3.05 30.57 -0.95
N GLU A 436 -2.04 30.98 -0.19
CA GLU A 436 -2.13 30.95 1.26
C GLU A 436 -3.33 31.77 1.74
N CYS A 437 -4.00 31.22 2.75
CA CYS A 437 -5.11 31.85 3.42
C CYS A 437 -4.58 32.95 4.35
N ASP A 438 -5.13 34.16 4.28
CA ASP A 438 -4.76 35.21 5.22
C ASP A 438 -5.17 34.82 6.65
N LYS A 439 -4.50 35.38 7.66
CA LYS A 439 -4.73 35.02 9.06
C LYS A 439 -6.18 35.16 9.52
N LYS A 440 -6.93 36.14 8.98
CA LYS A 440 -8.33 36.38 9.35
C LYS A 440 -9.22 35.28 8.76
N THR A 441 -9.01 34.94 7.50
CA THR A 441 -9.72 33.84 6.84
C THR A 441 -9.40 32.50 7.50
N LEU A 442 -8.14 32.24 7.83
CA LEU A 442 -7.72 31.04 8.55
C LEU A 442 -8.37 30.93 9.93
N ALA A 443 -8.39 32.02 10.71
CA ALA A 443 -9.08 32.04 12.00
C ALA A 443 -10.59 31.77 11.86
N GLY A 444 -11.21 32.30 10.81
CA GLY A 444 -12.61 32.01 10.47
C GLY A 444 -12.85 30.53 10.15
N GLU A 445 -11.97 29.90 9.36
CA GLU A 445 -12.07 28.47 9.05
C GLU A 445 -11.84 27.58 10.28
N LEU A 446 -10.86 27.91 11.13
CA LEU A 446 -10.62 27.19 12.38
C LEU A 446 -11.81 27.31 13.34
N ALA A 447 -12.44 28.48 13.43
CA ALA A 447 -13.62 28.72 14.26
C ALA A 447 -14.86 27.91 13.79
N ARG A 448 -14.85 27.40 12.55
CA ARG A 448 -15.92 26.55 12.01
C ARG A 448 -15.72 25.06 12.29
N CYS A 449 -14.59 24.67 12.88
CA CYS A 449 -14.36 23.28 13.24
C CYS A 449 -15.48 22.79 14.17
N LEU A 450 -16.19 21.75 13.73
CA LEU A 450 -17.30 21.17 14.48
C LEU A 450 -16.84 20.19 15.56
N HIS A 451 -15.54 19.98 15.79
CA HIS A 451 -15.00 19.09 16.83
C HIS A 451 -15.80 17.76 16.96
N CYS A 452 -16.16 17.16 15.83
CA CYS A 452 -17.04 16.00 15.78
C CYS A 452 -16.42 14.79 16.47
N GLY A 453 -17.26 13.99 17.13
CA GLY A 453 -16.88 12.77 17.85
C GLY A 453 -16.09 12.97 19.13
N ARG A 454 -15.91 14.21 19.62
CA ARG A 454 -15.14 14.49 20.85
C ARG A 454 -15.93 15.34 21.83
N CYS A 455 -15.80 15.01 23.12
CA CYS A 455 -16.29 15.86 24.19
C CYS A 455 -15.49 17.17 24.21
N ILE A 456 -16.19 18.29 24.41
CA ILE A 456 -15.60 19.64 24.51
C ILE A 456 -16.05 20.35 25.80
N ASP A 457 -16.59 19.59 26.75
CA ASP A 457 -17.02 20.09 28.05
C ASP A 457 -18.05 21.22 28.00
N CYS A 458 -19.02 21.09 27.09
CA CYS A 458 -20.09 22.06 26.90
C CYS A 458 -21.24 21.97 27.93
N ASP A 459 -21.19 21.02 28.87
CA ASP A 459 -22.20 20.78 29.92
C ASP A 459 -23.63 20.42 29.45
N ASN A 460 -23.94 20.36 28.15
CA ASN A 460 -25.28 20.00 27.67
C ASN A 460 -25.79 18.67 28.25
N CYS A 461 -24.99 17.61 28.21
CA CYS A 461 -25.39 16.30 28.76
C CYS A 461 -25.72 16.38 30.25
N TYR A 462 -24.98 17.19 31.01
CA TYR A 462 -25.18 17.41 32.44
C TYR A 462 -26.46 18.21 32.71
N ILE A 463 -26.70 19.28 31.96
CA ILE A 463 -27.84 20.17 32.14
C ILE A 463 -29.16 19.51 31.75
N TYR A 464 -29.18 18.77 30.63
CA TYR A 464 -30.41 18.20 30.08
C TYR A 464 -30.77 16.81 30.64
N CYS A 465 -29.94 16.24 31.53
CA CYS A 465 -30.26 14.96 32.16
C CYS A 465 -31.41 15.13 33.18
N PRO A 466 -32.61 14.57 32.93
CA PRO A 466 -33.74 14.75 33.85
C PRO A 466 -33.52 14.04 35.19
N ASP A 467 -32.73 12.96 35.20
CA ASP A 467 -32.47 12.12 36.37
C ASP A 467 -31.15 12.46 37.08
N ILE A 468 -30.46 13.55 36.68
CA ILE A 468 -29.18 14.00 37.26
C ILE A 468 -28.14 12.84 37.30
N SER A 469 -28.18 11.99 36.28
CA SER A 469 -27.33 10.79 36.19
C SER A 469 -25.99 11.06 35.50
N ILE A 470 -25.71 12.31 35.09
CA ILE A 470 -24.40 12.70 34.56
C ILE A 470 -23.59 13.34 35.68
N VAL A 471 -22.42 12.78 35.97
CA VAL A 471 -21.48 13.28 36.98
C VAL A 471 -20.36 14.03 36.27
N LYS A 472 -20.17 15.31 36.63
CA LYS A 472 -19.09 16.15 36.12
C LYS A 472 -17.83 15.96 36.96
N LEU A 473 -16.72 15.59 36.31
CA LEU A 473 -15.38 15.48 36.90
C LEU A 473 -14.44 16.54 36.29
N ASP A 474 -13.23 16.70 36.82
CA ASP A 474 -12.30 17.78 36.44
C ASP A 474 -12.00 17.85 34.92
N ASN A 475 -12.01 16.72 34.20
CA ASN A 475 -11.69 16.66 32.77
C ASN A 475 -12.57 15.68 31.97
N ARG A 476 -13.72 15.25 32.52
CA ARG A 476 -14.63 14.29 31.85
C ARG A 476 -16.01 14.27 32.48
N TYR A 477 -16.94 13.59 31.82
CA TYR A 477 -18.24 13.23 32.37
C TYR A 477 -18.35 11.72 32.53
N GLU A 478 -18.99 11.27 33.60
CA GLU A 478 -19.33 9.87 33.82
C GLU A 478 -20.85 9.73 33.96
N ILE A 479 -21.38 8.57 33.58
CA ILE A 479 -22.80 8.25 33.72
C ILE A 479 -22.97 7.37 34.96
N ASP A 480 -23.79 7.82 35.93
CA ASP A 480 -24.27 6.97 37.01
C ASP A 480 -25.40 6.08 36.49
N TYR A 481 -25.02 4.89 36.04
CA TYR A 481 -25.94 3.88 35.53
C TYR A 481 -26.95 3.39 36.58
N THR A 482 -26.74 3.64 37.88
CA THR A 482 -27.69 3.27 38.94
C THR A 482 -28.97 4.10 38.85
N HIS A 483 -28.83 5.38 38.48
CA HIS A 483 -29.94 6.33 38.40
C HIS A 483 -30.42 6.54 36.96
N CYS A 484 -29.56 6.29 35.97
CA CYS A 484 -29.87 6.43 34.56
C CYS A 484 -31.08 5.58 34.14
N LYS A 485 -32.04 6.21 33.45
CA LYS A 485 -33.24 5.53 32.90
C LYS A 485 -33.14 5.18 31.41
N GLY A 486 -31.99 5.45 30.78
CA GLY A 486 -31.77 5.14 29.37
C GLY A 486 -32.61 5.98 28.39
N CYS A 487 -33.10 7.16 28.79
CA CYS A 487 -33.96 8.01 27.94
C CYS A 487 -33.25 8.62 26.71
N GLY A 488 -31.92 8.61 26.68
CA GLY A 488 -31.12 9.08 25.54
C GLY A 488 -31.05 10.60 25.36
N ILE A 489 -31.68 11.41 26.22
CA ILE A 489 -31.69 12.89 26.07
C ILE A 489 -30.27 13.46 26.05
N CYS A 490 -29.37 12.99 26.92
CA CYS A 490 -27.98 13.43 26.92
C CYS A 490 -27.23 13.13 25.61
N VAL A 491 -27.61 12.05 24.92
CA VAL A 491 -27.06 11.68 23.60
C VAL A 491 -27.62 12.61 22.53
N THR A 492 -28.95 12.82 22.52
CA THR A 492 -29.62 13.74 21.60
C THR A 492 -29.09 15.16 21.72
N GLU A 493 -28.88 15.65 22.95
CA GLU A 493 -28.40 17.01 23.22
C GLU A 493 -26.88 17.18 23.08
N CYS A 494 -26.15 16.10 22.77
CA CYS A 494 -24.72 16.18 22.49
C CYS A 494 -24.49 16.81 21.11
N PRO A 495 -23.93 18.04 21.01
CA PRO A 495 -23.73 18.69 19.71
C PRO A 495 -22.68 17.97 18.85
N ARG A 496 -21.77 17.22 19.47
CA ARG A 496 -20.60 16.63 18.83
C ARG A 496 -20.76 15.14 18.52
N ALA A 497 -21.89 14.53 18.86
CA ALA A 497 -22.07 13.07 18.80
C ALA A 497 -20.97 12.28 19.56
N ALA A 498 -20.53 12.84 20.70
CA ALA A 498 -19.48 12.27 21.54
C ALA A 498 -20.00 11.20 22.52
N MET A 499 -21.32 11.00 22.56
CA MET A 499 -22.00 9.97 23.34
C MET A 499 -22.83 9.10 22.40
N GLU A 500 -23.13 7.89 22.83
CA GLU A 500 -23.95 6.93 22.09
C GLU A 500 -24.92 6.24 23.06
N LEU A 501 -26.10 5.90 22.56
CA LEU A 501 -27.07 5.08 23.27
C LEU A 501 -26.96 3.66 22.76
N ILE A 502 -26.52 2.75 23.62
CA ILE A 502 -26.37 1.33 23.29
C ILE A 502 -27.54 0.59 23.93
N GLU A 503 -28.16 -0.31 23.17
CA GLU A 503 -29.20 -1.19 23.70
C GLU A 503 -28.58 -2.15 24.73
N GLU A 504 -29.19 -2.23 25.91
CA GLU A 504 -28.70 -3.13 26.95
C GLU A 504 -28.82 -4.58 26.45
N PRO A 505 -27.74 -5.38 26.48
CA PRO A 505 -27.80 -6.76 26.05
C PRO A 505 -28.90 -7.49 26.83
N THR A 506 -29.92 -7.97 26.14
CA THR A 506 -31.01 -8.75 26.75
C THR A 506 -30.46 -10.12 27.16
N GLY A 507 -29.82 -10.17 28.32
CA GLY A 507 -29.37 -11.39 28.97
C GLY A 507 -30.50 -12.02 29.78
N PHE A 508 -31.40 -12.75 29.11
CA PHE A 508 -32.23 -13.80 29.71
C PHE A 508 -32.22 -15.06 28.85
#